data_AF-A0A483A9R6-F1
#
_entry.id   AF-A0A483A9R6-F1
#
_cell.length_a   1.000
_cell.length_b   1.000
_cell.length_c   1.000
_cell.angle_alpha   90.00
_cell.angle_beta   90.00
_cell.angle_gamma   90.00
#
_symmetry.space_group_name_H-M   'P 1'
#
loop_
_entity.id
_entity.type
_entity.pdbx_description
1 polymer ?
#
loop_
_entity_poly.entity_id
_entity_poly.type
_entity_poly.pdbx_seq_one_letter_code
_entity_poly.pdbx_strand_id
1 'polypeptide(L)'
;MDKDKKIQELSLIIKNLEKKLEKKYGLVWEDKPEQFDEDSKNALPILKSKNDNKYPDIKTDKVNGKNPHILIEGDNYHALSVLNYTHKGKIDVIYIDVIYIDVIYIDPPYNTGNKDFKYNDSFVDKEDSFRHSKWLSFMAKRLKLAKNLLTEDGVIFISIDDNEQAQLKLLCDEVFGSKNFIDSIVWDKKSSAKGVPPRNMIVNVHEYIVTYQKYDGFKFVGEERTKESGKFKNPDNDPRGPWRESNIKSTIKPIEEAFTIIDPNTGKEYTNTWAFSKESLGLMIKEERILWKNTLPKQKEFMLGMRNEAMAIKSNWGVFDPQSTTVLLKQLIPKVKFDNPKSIGLMEYLIKIATNKNATILDFFAGSGTTGHAVLKLNKKDNGNRQFILCTNNENNICEEVTYERIKRVMQGYTTPKDKEVESLGGDLKYFKTAFVQKQTTEEITDEDKINLTYETGMMLALKENTFDEIKRKKLYQVFASDNKITAIYFSEGIAQLGELLGFLQSQNKPTKLYLFSWVKGNGDEFSEYENIIVEDIPEPILEIYQNLGII
;
A
#
# COMPACT_ATOMS: atom_id res chain seq x y z
N MET A 1 -9.50 -46.81 -1.12
CA MET A 1 -8.76 -45.63 -1.62
C MET A 1 -9.68 -44.53 -2.14
N ASP A 2 -10.56 -44.77 -3.12
CA ASP A 2 -11.43 -43.70 -3.67
C ASP A 2 -12.62 -43.31 -2.75
N LYS A 3 -13.23 -44.28 -2.05
CA LYS A 3 -14.32 -44.02 -1.09
C LYS A 3 -13.86 -43.24 0.13
N ASP A 4 -12.72 -43.57 0.73
CA ASP A 4 -12.24 -42.92 1.95
C ASP A 4 -11.86 -41.46 1.69
N LYS A 5 -11.24 -41.19 0.54
CA LYS A 5 -10.92 -39.83 0.08
C LYS A 5 -12.19 -39.01 -0.13
N LYS A 6 -13.22 -39.60 -0.73
CA LYS A 6 -14.52 -38.95 -0.94
C LYS A 6 -15.30 -38.72 0.35
N ILE A 7 -15.21 -39.64 1.32
CA ILE A 7 -15.80 -39.46 2.66
C ILE A 7 -15.09 -38.32 3.41
N GLN A 8 -13.76 -38.23 3.34
CA GLN A 8 -13.01 -37.13 3.92
C GLN A 8 -13.36 -35.77 3.28
N GLU A 9 -13.46 -35.73 1.96
CA GLU A 9 -13.86 -34.53 1.21
C GLU A 9 -15.29 -34.08 1.59
N LEU A 10 -16.26 -35.00 1.61
CA LEU A 10 -17.63 -34.72 2.02
C LEU A 10 -17.72 -34.27 3.48
N SER A 11 -16.94 -34.88 4.38
CA SER A 11 -16.89 -34.50 5.80
C SER A 11 -16.34 -33.08 5.97
N LEU A 12 -15.33 -32.70 5.18
CA LEU A 12 -14.80 -31.34 5.17
C LEU A 12 -15.83 -30.33 4.65
N ILE A 13 -16.56 -30.68 3.59
CA ILE A 13 -17.66 -29.85 3.05
C ILE A 13 -18.75 -29.64 4.09
N ILE A 14 -19.22 -30.70 4.75
CA ILE A 14 -20.26 -30.60 5.81
C ILE A 14 -19.79 -29.70 6.95
N LYS A 15 -18.57 -29.92 7.45
CA LYS A 15 -18.00 -29.09 8.54
C LYS A 15 -17.87 -27.61 8.14
N ASN A 16 -17.54 -27.34 6.87
CA ASN A 16 -17.49 -25.97 6.35
C ASN A 16 -18.89 -25.35 6.20
N LEU A 17 -19.90 -26.14 5.82
CA LEU A 17 -21.29 -25.68 5.75
C LEU A 17 -21.86 -25.40 7.13
N GLU A 18 -21.60 -26.26 8.13
CA GLU A 18 -22.01 -26.05 9.52
C GLU A 18 -21.44 -24.74 10.09
N LYS A 19 -20.14 -24.48 9.88
CA LYS A 19 -19.52 -23.19 10.26
C LYS A 19 -20.18 -21.99 9.57
N LYS A 20 -20.61 -22.14 8.32
CA LYS A 20 -21.32 -21.07 7.59
C LYS A 20 -22.73 -20.85 8.14
N LEU A 21 -23.42 -21.91 8.58
CA LEU A 21 -24.75 -21.84 9.18
C LEU A 21 -24.77 -21.16 10.55
N GLU A 22 -23.64 -21.17 11.29
CA GLU A 22 -23.52 -20.42 12.55
C GLU A 22 -23.48 -18.89 12.36
N LYS A 23 -23.19 -18.41 11.14
CA LYS A 23 -23.01 -16.99 10.86
C LYS A 23 -24.38 -16.28 10.83
N LYS A 24 -24.64 -15.44 11.84
CA LYS A 24 -25.91 -14.69 11.97
C LYS A 24 -26.04 -13.49 11.02
N TYR A 25 -24.91 -12.91 10.58
CA TYR A 25 -24.88 -11.75 9.69
C TYR A 25 -23.58 -11.72 8.87
N GLY A 26 -23.66 -11.24 7.63
CA GLY A 26 -22.53 -11.09 6.71
C GLY A 26 -22.63 -12.00 5.49
N LEU A 27 -21.53 -12.12 4.75
CA LEU A 27 -21.50 -12.89 3.50
C LEU A 27 -21.30 -14.39 3.74
N VAL A 28 -21.95 -15.19 2.91
CA VAL A 28 -21.67 -16.62 2.72
C VAL A 28 -21.44 -16.83 1.23
N TRP A 29 -20.28 -17.38 0.86
CA TRP A 29 -19.93 -17.67 -0.53
C TRP A 29 -19.29 -19.04 -0.65
N GLU A 30 -19.25 -19.57 -1.87
CA GLU A 30 -18.51 -20.80 -2.17
C GLU A 30 -17.03 -20.48 -2.34
N ASP A 31 -16.19 -21.07 -1.49
CA ASP A 31 -14.74 -20.88 -1.60
C ASP A 31 -14.19 -21.88 -2.61
N LYS A 32 -13.34 -21.42 -3.53
CA LYS A 32 -12.78 -22.24 -4.60
C LYS A 32 -11.24 -22.17 -4.57
N PRO A 33 -10.56 -23.32 -4.73
CA PRO A 33 -9.10 -23.32 -4.83
C PRO A 33 -8.68 -22.64 -6.14
N GLU A 34 -7.61 -21.84 -6.05
CA GLU A 34 -6.92 -21.26 -7.20
C GLU A 34 -5.74 -22.16 -7.60
N GLN A 35 -5.24 -22.01 -8.83
CA GLN A 35 -4.08 -22.77 -9.30
C GLN A 35 -2.88 -22.66 -8.32
N PHE A 36 -2.65 -21.46 -7.77
CA PHE A 36 -1.63 -21.23 -6.75
C PHE A 36 -1.78 -22.12 -5.50
N ASP A 37 -3.01 -22.42 -5.07
CA ASP A 37 -3.25 -23.29 -3.91
C ASP A 37 -2.78 -24.71 -4.21
N GLU A 38 -3.01 -25.20 -5.43
CA GLU A 38 -2.56 -26.52 -5.85
C GLU A 38 -1.03 -26.57 -6.02
N ASP A 39 -0.45 -25.56 -6.66
CA ASP A 39 1.00 -25.46 -6.86
C ASP A 39 1.74 -25.40 -5.51
N SER A 40 1.19 -24.66 -4.54
CA SER A 40 1.79 -24.48 -3.21
C SER A 40 1.71 -25.73 -2.32
N LYS A 41 0.89 -26.73 -2.65
CA LYS A 41 0.90 -28.03 -1.94
C LYS A 41 2.24 -28.72 -2.13
N ASN A 42 2.71 -28.76 -3.37
CA ASN A 42 3.89 -29.53 -3.79
C ASN A 42 5.11 -28.68 -4.11
N ALA A 43 5.02 -27.35 -3.99
CA ALA A 43 6.15 -26.47 -4.23
C ALA A 43 6.15 -25.27 -3.26
N LEU A 44 7.33 -24.73 -2.99
CA LEU A 44 7.51 -23.51 -2.22
C LEU A 44 7.44 -22.30 -3.16
N PRO A 45 6.52 -21.35 -2.92
CA PRO A 45 6.58 -20.06 -3.59
C PRO A 45 7.78 -19.23 -3.10
N ILE A 46 8.57 -18.70 -4.04
CA ILE A 46 9.71 -17.80 -3.83
C ILE A 46 9.66 -16.61 -4.79
N LEU A 47 10.57 -15.65 -4.59
CA LEU A 47 10.86 -14.57 -5.53
C LEU A 47 12.30 -14.73 -6.04
N LYS A 48 12.45 -14.77 -7.37
CA LYS A 48 13.75 -14.76 -8.05
C LYS A 48 14.03 -13.38 -8.62
N SER A 49 15.30 -12.98 -8.67
CA SER A 49 15.69 -11.79 -9.41
C SER A 49 15.41 -12.00 -10.90
N LYS A 50 14.78 -11.01 -11.54
CA LYS A 50 14.50 -10.94 -12.98
C LYS A 50 15.55 -10.11 -13.73
N ASN A 51 16.53 -9.56 -13.01
CA ASN A 51 17.62 -8.74 -13.55
C ASN A 51 18.39 -9.51 -14.65
N ASP A 52 18.01 -9.24 -15.89
CA ASP A 52 18.59 -9.85 -17.10
C ASP A 52 18.91 -8.77 -18.15
N ASN A 53 19.57 -9.15 -19.24
CA ASN A 53 19.98 -8.19 -20.28
C ASN A 53 18.81 -7.42 -20.93
N LYS A 54 17.59 -7.98 -20.89
CA LYS A 54 16.39 -7.37 -21.48
C LYS A 54 15.68 -6.49 -20.46
N TYR A 55 15.61 -6.93 -19.21
CA TYR A 55 14.95 -6.25 -18.09
C TYR A 55 15.89 -6.11 -16.90
N PRO A 56 16.95 -5.28 -17.00
CA PRO A 56 17.89 -5.11 -15.92
C PRO A 56 17.27 -4.36 -14.74
N ASP A 57 17.87 -4.50 -13.56
CA ASP A 57 17.61 -3.57 -12.47
C ASP A 57 17.89 -2.13 -12.95
N ILE A 58 17.11 -1.17 -12.46
CA ILE A 58 17.27 0.24 -12.82
C ILE A 58 18.03 0.93 -11.70
N LYS A 59 19.15 1.55 -12.05
CA LYS A 59 19.88 2.46 -11.17
C LYS A 59 19.97 3.82 -11.84
N THR A 60 19.54 4.87 -11.16
CA THR A 60 19.72 6.26 -11.60
C THR A 60 20.76 6.96 -10.72
N ASP A 61 21.26 8.14 -11.10
CA ASP A 61 22.31 8.85 -10.36
C ASP A 61 22.03 8.83 -8.85
N LYS A 62 22.91 8.16 -8.09
CA LYS A 62 22.68 7.69 -6.72
C LYS A 62 21.93 8.72 -5.89
N VAL A 63 20.66 8.46 -5.60
CA VAL A 63 19.95 9.20 -4.56
C VAL A 63 20.38 8.59 -3.23
N ASN A 64 21.58 8.97 -2.76
CA ASN A 64 22.25 8.39 -1.58
C ASN A 64 21.27 8.17 -0.42
N GLY A 65 21.24 6.95 0.12
CA GLY A 65 20.48 6.61 1.32
C GLY A 65 18.98 6.36 1.14
N LYS A 66 18.48 6.22 -0.11
CA LYS A 66 17.09 5.85 -0.39
C LYS A 66 16.95 4.35 -0.67
N ASN A 67 15.85 3.75 -0.21
CA ASN A 67 15.54 2.34 -0.51
C ASN A 67 15.13 2.21 -1.99
N PRO A 68 15.60 1.18 -2.70
CA PRO A 68 15.16 0.95 -4.07
C PRO A 68 13.70 0.53 -4.09
N HIS A 69 13.00 0.90 -5.14
CA HIS A 69 11.64 0.45 -5.38
C HIS A 69 11.62 -1.00 -5.86
N ILE A 70 10.48 -1.68 -5.69
CA ILE A 70 10.35 -3.11 -6.00
C ILE A 70 9.26 -3.32 -7.03
N LEU A 71 9.55 -4.10 -8.08
CA LEU A 71 8.59 -4.64 -9.02
C LEU A 71 8.61 -6.17 -8.94
N ILE A 72 7.44 -6.78 -8.78
CA ILE A 72 7.25 -8.23 -8.74
C ILE A 72 6.35 -8.65 -9.91
N GLU A 73 6.92 -9.39 -10.85
CA GLU A 73 6.18 -10.07 -11.92
C GLU A 73 5.62 -11.38 -11.41
N GLY A 74 4.30 -11.55 -11.44
CA GLY A 74 3.68 -12.82 -11.08
C GLY A 74 2.25 -12.70 -10.60
N ASP A 75 1.68 -13.84 -10.22
CA ASP A 75 0.41 -13.84 -9.50
C ASP A 75 0.57 -13.12 -8.15
N ASN A 76 -0.42 -12.30 -7.82
CA ASN A 76 -0.38 -11.48 -6.61
C ASN A 76 -0.69 -12.28 -5.34
N TYR A 77 -1.42 -13.40 -5.41
CA TYR A 77 -1.56 -14.30 -4.26
C TYR A 77 -0.21 -14.96 -3.95
N HIS A 78 0.55 -15.35 -4.97
CA HIS A 78 1.95 -15.79 -4.81
C HIS A 78 2.82 -14.71 -4.19
N ALA A 79 2.88 -13.53 -4.79
CA ALA A 79 3.73 -12.44 -4.30
C ALA A 79 3.42 -12.06 -2.84
N LEU A 80 2.14 -11.91 -2.49
CA LEU A 80 1.71 -11.61 -1.13
C LEU A 80 2.07 -12.73 -0.15
N SER A 81 2.00 -13.99 -0.57
CA SER A 81 2.39 -15.14 0.26
C SER A 81 3.87 -15.10 0.59
N VAL A 82 4.73 -14.82 -0.40
CA VAL A 82 6.18 -14.70 -0.20
C VAL A 82 6.52 -13.50 0.67
N LEU A 83 5.88 -12.36 0.44
CA LEU A 83 6.01 -11.19 1.31
C LEU A 83 5.56 -11.49 2.74
N ASN A 84 4.59 -12.37 2.97
CA ASN A 84 4.17 -12.74 4.34
C ASN A 84 5.20 -13.63 5.05
N TYR A 85 5.93 -14.50 4.35
CA TYR A 85 6.94 -15.38 4.99
C TYR A 85 8.03 -14.61 5.73
N THR A 86 8.43 -13.48 5.16
CA THR A 86 9.48 -12.65 5.73
C THR A 86 9.01 -11.74 6.86
N HIS A 87 7.69 -11.55 7.03
CA HIS A 87 7.10 -10.58 7.96
C HIS A 87 6.25 -11.22 9.07
N LYS A 88 6.15 -12.56 9.14
CA LYS A 88 5.35 -13.27 10.13
C LYS A 88 6.21 -13.68 11.34
N GLY A 89 6.17 -12.87 12.40
CA GLY A 89 6.74 -13.23 13.70
C GLY A 89 7.50 -12.10 14.38
N LYS A 90 7.08 -11.80 15.61
CA LYS A 90 7.56 -10.82 16.60
C LYS A 90 7.24 -9.34 16.30
N ILE A 91 6.25 -8.89 17.08
CA ILE A 91 6.10 -7.51 17.53
C ILE A 91 7.30 -7.25 18.42
N ASP A 92 8.31 -6.58 17.89
CA ASP A 92 9.32 -5.94 18.73
C ASP A 92 9.44 -4.49 18.29
N VAL A 93 9.24 -3.65 19.29
CA VAL A 93 9.32 -2.19 19.22
C VAL A 93 10.80 -1.87 18.99
N ILE A 94 11.09 -0.96 18.04
CA ILE A 94 12.44 -0.50 17.65
C ILE A 94 13.11 -1.36 16.55
N TYR A 95 12.50 -1.47 15.37
CA TYR A 95 13.23 -1.83 14.15
C TYR A 95 12.88 -0.86 13.02
N ILE A 96 13.86 -0.05 12.60
CA ILE A 96 13.66 1.07 11.68
C ILE A 96 13.62 0.63 10.21
N ASP A 97 13.99 -0.62 9.87
CA ASP A 97 14.32 -0.97 8.48
C ASP A 97 13.73 -2.30 7.93
N VAL A 98 12.71 -2.88 8.56
CA VAL A 98 11.92 -3.98 7.97
C VAL A 98 10.87 -3.37 7.03
N ILE A 99 10.58 -4.00 5.88
CA ILE A 99 9.52 -3.53 4.96
C ILE A 99 8.15 -3.69 5.63
N TYR A 100 7.72 -2.69 6.37
CA TYR A 100 6.31 -2.54 6.74
C TYR A 100 5.59 -1.65 5.75
N ILE A 101 4.31 -1.95 5.51
CA ILE A 101 3.50 -1.27 4.50
C ILE A 101 2.57 -0.29 5.18
N ASP A 102 2.80 1.00 4.98
CA ASP A 102 1.94 2.05 5.53
C ASP A 102 0.62 2.15 4.75
N VAL A 103 0.70 2.01 3.42
CA VAL A 103 -0.46 2.15 2.53
C VAL A 103 -0.52 1.05 1.50
N ILE A 104 -1.69 0.45 1.39
CA ILE A 104 -2.05 -0.40 0.26
C ILE A 104 -3.05 0.34 -0.61
N TYR A 105 -2.79 0.46 -1.90
CA TYR A 105 -3.80 0.81 -2.88
C TYR A 105 -3.94 -0.32 -3.87
N ILE A 106 -5.18 -0.73 -4.14
CA ILE A 106 -5.44 -1.72 -5.18
C ILE A 106 -6.61 -1.31 -6.07
N ASP A 107 -6.47 -1.70 -7.33
CA ASP A 107 -7.48 -1.61 -8.36
C ASP A 107 -7.83 -3.01 -8.88
N PRO A 108 -8.57 -3.81 -8.09
CA PRO A 108 -8.93 -5.16 -8.48
C PRO A 108 -9.86 -5.15 -9.71
N PRO A 109 -10.02 -6.28 -10.41
CA PRO A 109 -11.02 -6.40 -11.47
C PRO A 109 -12.43 -6.15 -10.92
N TYR A 110 -13.22 -5.31 -11.59
CA TYR A 110 -14.55 -4.88 -11.10
C TYR A 110 -15.66 -5.91 -11.34
N ASN A 111 -15.33 -6.99 -12.05
CA ASN A 111 -16.24 -8.08 -12.36
C ASN A 111 -17.47 -7.60 -13.13
N THR A 112 -17.29 -6.78 -14.17
CA THR A 112 -18.39 -6.23 -14.99
C THR A 112 -19.05 -7.28 -15.89
N GLY A 113 -18.37 -8.41 -16.11
CA GLY A 113 -18.76 -9.47 -17.04
C GLY A 113 -18.31 -9.23 -18.49
N ASN A 114 -17.49 -8.20 -18.75
CA ASN A 114 -16.97 -7.87 -20.08
C ASN A 114 -15.47 -8.22 -20.21
N LYS A 115 -15.09 -9.45 -19.84
CA LYS A 115 -13.70 -9.95 -19.88
C LYS A 115 -12.71 -9.13 -19.05
N ASP A 116 -13.17 -8.60 -17.92
CA ASP A 116 -12.35 -7.85 -16.97
C ASP A 116 -11.89 -8.68 -15.77
N PHE A 117 -12.50 -9.84 -15.52
CA PHE A 117 -12.12 -10.76 -14.45
C PHE A 117 -11.85 -12.17 -14.99
N LYS A 118 -10.67 -12.71 -14.68
CA LYS A 118 -10.32 -14.11 -14.89
C LYS A 118 -10.22 -14.86 -13.57
N TYR A 119 -10.68 -16.10 -13.57
CA TYR A 119 -10.55 -17.02 -12.46
C TYR A 119 -10.17 -18.41 -13.00
N ASN A 120 -9.04 -18.98 -12.54
CA ASN A 120 -8.45 -20.22 -13.06
C ASN A 120 -8.40 -20.22 -14.60
N ASP A 121 -7.68 -19.24 -15.17
CA ASP A 121 -7.43 -19.03 -16.61
C ASP A 121 -8.64 -18.75 -17.50
N SER A 122 -9.85 -18.71 -16.92
CA SER A 122 -11.09 -18.48 -17.65
C SER A 122 -11.72 -17.15 -17.27
N PHE A 123 -12.16 -16.39 -18.27
CA PHE A 123 -12.96 -15.19 -18.02
C PHE A 123 -14.29 -15.56 -17.38
N VAL A 124 -14.65 -14.84 -16.32
CA VAL A 124 -15.94 -15.01 -15.66
C VAL A 124 -16.99 -14.24 -16.45
N ASP A 125 -17.95 -14.98 -17.00
CA ASP A 125 -19.04 -14.43 -17.80
C ASP A 125 -20.10 -13.76 -16.90
N LYS A 126 -20.87 -12.84 -17.49
CA LYS A 126 -21.99 -12.19 -16.81
C LYS A 126 -23.06 -13.18 -16.36
N GLU A 127 -23.29 -14.25 -17.13
CA GLU A 127 -24.30 -15.28 -16.85
C GLU A 127 -23.80 -16.39 -15.91
N ASP A 128 -22.55 -16.33 -15.43
CA ASP A 128 -22.02 -17.28 -14.47
C ASP A 128 -22.68 -17.10 -13.09
N SER A 129 -23.52 -18.05 -12.70
CA SER A 129 -24.21 -18.05 -11.40
C SER A 129 -23.29 -17.96 -10.17
N PHE A 130 -22.01 -18.35 -10.30
CA PHE A 130 -21.02 -18.30 -9.23
C PHE A 130 -20.07 -17.09 -9.33
N ARG A 131 -20.33 -16.16 -10.26
CA ARG A 131 -19.47 -15.01 -10.54
C ARG A 131 -19.03 -14.24 -9.29
N HIS A 132 -19.98 -13.87 -8.43
CA HIS A 132 -19.69 -13.14 -7.19
C HIS A 132 -18.93 -14.00 -6.17
N SER A 133 -19.24 -15.30 -6.08
CA SER A 133 -18.54 -16.22 -5.17
C SER A 133 -17.09 -16.43 -5.58
N LYS A 134 -16.81 -16.56 -6.88
CA LYS A 134 -15.44 -16.64 -7.43
C LYS A 134 -14.65 -15.37 -7.12
N TRP A 135 -15.26 -14.20 -7.34
CA TRP A 135 -14.64 -12.92 -7.03
C TRP A 135 -14.34 -12.75 -5.53
N LEU A 136 -15.30 -13.10 -4.67
CA LEU A 136 -15.11 -13.08 -3.22
C LEU A 136 -14.01 -14.05 -2.76
N SER A 137 -13.97 -15.28 -3.28
CA SER A 137 -12.91 -16.24 -2.97
C SER A 137 -11.52 -15.71 -3.37
N PHE A 138 -11.41 -15.16 -4.59
CA PHE A 138 -10.18 -14.53 -5.10
C PHE A 138 -9.71 -13.35 -4.22
N MET A 139 -10.61 -12.43 -3.89
CA MET A 139 -10.28 -11.26 -3.08
C MET A 139 -10.00 -11.60 -1.62
N ALA A 140 -10.75 -12.54 -1.03
CA ALA A 140 -10.63 -12.89 0.38
C ALA A 140 -9.23 -13.38 0.74
N LYS A 141 -8.61 -14.22 -0.10
CA LYS A 141 -7.26 -14.74 0.13
C LYS A 141 -6.21 -13.63 0.11
N ARG A 142 -6.31 -12.73 -0.87
CA ARG A 142 -5.40 -11.59 -1.03
C ARG A 142 -5.54 -10.57 0.09
N LEU A 143 -6.78 -10.19 0.46
CA LEU A 143 -7.03 -9.22 1.53
C LEU A 143 -6.56 -9.71 2.90
N LYS A 144 -6.69 -11.02 3.19
CA LYS A 144 -6.14 -11.62 4.42
C LYS A 144 -4.62 -11.48 4.51
N LEU A 145 -3.91 -11.74 3.41
CA LEU A 145 -2.45 -11.57 3.36
C LEU A 145 -2.05 -10.08 3.40
N ALA A 146 -2.78 -9.22 2.70
CA ALA A 146 -2.54 -7.78 2.70
C ALA A 146 -2.66 -7.18 4.11
N LYS A 147 -3.67 -7.59 4.89
CA LYS A 147 -3.84 -7.15 6.29
C LYS A 147 -2.63 -7.43 7.16
N ASN A 148 -1.97 -8.57 6.96
CA ASN A 148 -0.80 -8.95 7.75
C ASN A 148 0.43 -8.08 7.45
N LEU A 149 0.53 -7.56 6.22
CA LEU A 149 1.66 -6.73 5.78
C LEU A 149 1.55 -5.26 6.20
N LEU A 150 0.33 -4.79 6.52
CA LEU A 150 0.11 -3.41 6.98
C LEU A 150 0.81 -3.16 8.32
N THR A 151 1.31 -1.93 8.51
CA THR A 151 1.66 -1.41 9.84
C THR A 151 0.43 -1.36 10.75
N GLU A 152 0.64 -1.21 12.06
CA GLU A 152 -0.46 -1.10 13.04
C GLU A 152 -1.38 0.10 12.75
N ASP A 153 -0.79 1.21 12.29
CA ASP A 153 -1.46 2.42 11.82
C ASP A 153 -1.68 2.44 10.30
N GLY A 154 -1.51 1.29 9.62
CA GLY A 154 -1.58 1.18 8.17
C GLY A 154 -3.02 1.21 7.63
N VAL A 155 -3.15 1.62 6.37
CA VAL A 155 -4.44 1.78 5.68
C VAL A 155 -4.47 1.10 4.31
N ILE A 156 -5.63 0.57 3.93
CA ILE A 156 -5.89 0.02 2.60
C ILE A 156 -7.01 0.82 1.91
N PHE A 157 -6.77 1.14 0.64
CA PHE A 157 -7.70 1.77 -0.28
C PHE A 157 -8.00 0.83 -1.45
N ILE A 158 -9.27 0.55 -1.71
CA ILE A 158 -9.68 -0.41 -2.74
C ILE A 158 -10.64 0.27 -3.71
N SER A 159 -10.21 0.48 -4.95
CA SER A 159 -11.08 1.02 -5.99
C SER A 159 -12.09 -0.03 -6.45
N ILE A 160 -13.34 0.37 -6.63
CA ILE A 160 -14.40 -0.53 -7.07
C ILE A 160 -15.55 0.25 -7.71
N ASP A 161 -16.30 -0.40 -8.60
CA ASP A 161 -17.57 0.13 -9.09
C ASP A 161 -18.77 -0.52 -8.39
N ASP A 162 -19.99 -0.17 -8.82
CA ASP A 162 -21.23 -0.66 -8.21
C ASP A 162 -21.44 -2.19 -8.32
N ASN A 163 -20.70 -2.93 -9.15
CA ASN A 163 -20.92 -4.37 -9.32
C ASN A 163 -20.57 -5.19 -8.06
N GLU A 164 -19.51 -4.81 -7.36
CA GLU A 164 -18.97 -5.54 -6.20
C GLU A 164 -18.75 -4.67 -4.98
N GLN A 165 -19.14 -3.38 -4.99
CA GLN A 165 -18.89 -2.47 -3.87
C GLN A 165 -19.46 -3.00 -2.53
N ALA A 166 -20.69 -3.53 -2.55
CA ALA A 166 -21.35 -4.01 -1.33
C ALA A 166 -20.70 -5.31 -0.82
N GLN A 167 -20.39 -6.23 -1.74
CA GLN A 167 -19.73 -7.50 -1.49
C GLN A 167 -18.32 -7.25 -0.92
N LEU A 168 -17.56 -6.35 -1.53
CA LEU A 168 -16.25 -5.92 -1.04
C LEU A 168 -16.34 -5.32 0.35
N LYS A 169 -17.30 -4.42 0.60
CA LYS A 169 -17.46 -3.77 1.91
C LYS A 169 -17.66 -4.80 3.02
N LEU A 170 -18.56 -5.76 2.81
CA LEU A 170 -18.84 -6.83 3.78
C LEU A 170 -17.69 -7.82 3.92
N LEU A 171 -16.97 -8.12 2.83
CA LEU A 171 -15.76 -8.94 2.89
C LEU A 171 -14.68 -8.24 3.72
N CYS A 172 -14.47 -6.95 3.52
CA CYS A 172 -13.53 -6.17 4.33
C CYS A 172 -13.99 -6.04 5.79
N ASP A 173 -15.29 -5.96 6.08
CA ASP A 173 -15.80 -6.01 7.46
C ASP A 173 -15.40 -7.32 8.16
N GLU A 174 -15.39 -8.44 7.43
CA GLU A 174 -14.95 -9.74 7.96
C GLU A 174 -13.42 -9.82 8.12
N VAL A 175 -12.65 -9.30 7.17
CA VAL A 175 -11.18 -9.38 7.19
C VAL A 175 -10.58 -8.38 8.17
N PHE A 176 -10.96 -7.11 8.08
CA PHE A 176 -10.39 -6.02 8.87
C PHE A 176 -11.16 -5.75 10.16
N GLY A 177 -12.43 -6.15 10.24
CA GLY A 177 -13.33 -5.81 11.34
C GLY A 177 -14.07 -4.50 11.05
N SER A 178 -15.38 -4.49 11.24
CA SER A 178 -16.23 -3.34 10.90
C SER A 178 -15.89 -2.05 11.64
N LYS A 179 -15.34 -2.14 12.86
CA LYS A 179 -14.85 -0.99 13.62
C LYS A 179 -13.66 -0.27 12.98
N ASN A 180 -12.95 -0.96 12.08
CA ASN A 180 -11.77 -0.44 11.37
C ASN A 180 -12.12 0.13 9.99
N PHE A 181 -13.41 0.19 9.64
CA PHE A 181 -13.88 0.90 8.47
C PHE A 181 -13.66 2.40 8.65
N ILE A 182 -13.04 3.05 7.67
CA ILE A 182 -12.83 4.50 7.67
C ILE A 182 -13.96 5.17 6.88
N ASP A 183 -14.05 4.91 5.59
CA ASP A 183 -15.07 5.50 4.72
C ASP A 183 -15.20 4.75 3.38
N SER A 184 -16.30 5.02 2.66
CA SER A 184 -16.52 4.63 1.27
C SER A 184 -16.48 5.89 0.42
N ILE A 185 -15.28 6.23 -0.03
CA ILE A 185 -14.98 7.49 -0.69
C ILE A 185 -15.56 7.48 -2.10
N VAL A 186 -16.17 8.59 -2.51
CA VAL A 186 -16.70 8.79 -3.86
C VAL A 186 -15.69 9.55 -4.70
N TRP A 187 -15.33 8.99 -5.85
CA TRP A 187 -14.45 9.60 -6.84
C TRP A 187 -15.16 9.73 -8.20
N ASP A 188 -15.21 10.94 -8.73
CA ASP A 188 -15.77 11.19 -10.06
C ASP A 188 -14.73 10.88 -11.16
N LYS A 189 -14.92 9.78 -11.89
CA LYS A 189 -14.06 9.39 -13.03
C LYS A 189 -14.23 10.30 -14.25
N LYS A 190 -15.31 11.09 -14.30
CA LYS A 190 -15.59 12.06 -15.37
C LYS A 190 -16.53 13.15 -14.86
N SER A 191 -16.41 14.36 -15.42
CA SER A 191 -17.24 15.50 -15.03
C SER A 191 -18.69 15.44 -15.53
N SER A 192 -18.98 14.65 -16.58
CA SER A 192 -20.31 14.56 -17.20
C SER A 192 -20.45 13.33 -18.10
N ALA A 193 -21.69 13.03 -18.52
CA ALA A 193 -21.95 12.07 -19.60
C ALA A 193 -21.37 12.59 -20.91
N LYS A 194 -20.37 11.89 -21.47
CA LYS A 194 -19.88 12.17 -22.82
C LYS A 194 -20.64 11.30 -23.83
N GLY A 195 -21.68 11.85 -24.46
CA GLY A 195 -22.27 11.32 -25.70
C GLY A 195 -23.13 10.05 -25.61
N VAL A 196 -23.41 9.53 -24.41
CA VAL A 196 -24.31 8.38 -24.22
C VAL A 196 -25.58 8.85 -23.52
N PRO A 197 -26.75 8.79 -24.18
CA PRO A 197 -28.03 9.10 -23.53
C PRO A 197 -28.26 8.18 -22.33
N PRO A 198 -28.59 8.71 -21.14
CA PRO A 198 -28.86 7.88 -19.98
C PRO A 198 -30.15 7.08 -20.18
N ARG A 199 -30.13 5.76 -19.90
CA ARG A 199 -31.32 4.90 -20.04
C ARG A 199 -32.47 5.35 -19.11
N ASN A 200 -32.15 5.70 -17.87
CA ASN A 200 -33.13 6.05 -16.84
C ASN A 200 -32.88 7.45 -16.25
N MET A 201 -32.34 8.38 -17.06
CA MET A 201 -31.95 9.74 -16.64
C MET A 201 -30.84 9.85 -15.58
N ILE A 202 -30.36 8.75 -15.01
CA ILE A 202 -29.17 8.69 -14.15
C ILE A 202 -27.93 8.37 -14.98
N VAL A 203 -26.86 9.14 -14.78
CA VAL A 203 -25.55 8.92 -15.38
C VAL A 203 -24.58 8.46 -14.31
N ASN A 204 -23.99 7.28 -14.47
CA ASN A 204 -22.88 6.84 -13.63
C ASN A 204 -21.60 7.59 -14.03
N VAL A 205 -21.16 8.50 -13.15
CA VAL A 205 -19.97 9.35 -13.31
C VAL A 205 -18.91 9.09 -12.25
N HIS A 206 -19.23 8.32 -11.21
CA HIS A 206 -18.36 8.04 -10.09
C HIS A 206 -18.07 6.55 -9.91
N GLU A 207 -17.02 6.29 -9.15
CA GLU A 207 -16.65 4.99 -8.59
C GLU A 207 -16.39 5.18 -7.08
N TYR A 208 -16.15 4.08 -6.38
CA TYR A 208 -15.90 4.09 -4.94
C TYR A 208 -14.46 3.69 -4.63
N ILE A 209 -13.96 4.21 -3.52
CA ILE A 209 -12.73 3.74 -2.89
C ILE A 209 -13.08 3.34 -1.46
N VAL A 210 -13.18 2.03 -1.23
CA VAL A 210 -13.48 1.47 0.09
C VAL A 210 -12.21 1.49 0.92
N THR A 211 -12.27 2.10 2.11
CA THR A 211 -11.08 2.39 2.92
C THR A 211 -11.18 1.77 4.32
N TYR A 212 -10.14 1.04 4.72
CA TYR A 212 -10.02 0.39 6.03
C TYR A 212 -8.64 0.61 6.63
N GLN A 213 -8.56 0.75 7.94
CA GLN A 213 -7.30 0.67 8.70
C GLN A 213 -7.06 -0.75 9.22
N LYS A 214 -5.81 -1.07 9.57
CA LYS A 214 -5.50 -2.36 10.22
C LYS A 214 -6.05 -2.41 11.64
N TYR A 215 -5.73 -1.38 12.43
CA TYR A 215 -6.25 -1.13 13.76
C TYR A 215 -6.64 0.34 13.92
N ASP A 216 -7.31 0.67 15.02
CA ASP A 216 -7.69 2.04 15.31
C ASP A 216 -6.47 2.89 15.65
N GLY A 217 -6.08 3.77 14.73
CA GLY A 217 -4.88 4.59 14.89
C GLY A 217 -4.47 5.38 13.66
N PHE A 218 -4.91 4.96 12.46
CA PHE A 218 -4.60 5.68 11.22
C PHE A 218 -5.19 7.10 11.24
N LYS A 219 -4.40 8.06 10.78
CA LYS A 219 -4.83 9.44 10.58
C LYS A 219 -4.34 9.92 9.23
N PHE A 220 -5.27 10.46 8.45
CA PHE A 220 -4.87 11.22 7.27
C PHE A 220 -4.02 12.43 7.66
N VAL A 221 -3.03 12.73 6.82
CA VAL A 221 -2.23 13.97 6.89
C VAL A 221 -3.12 15.19 6.64
N GLY A 222 -4.14 15.05 5.77
CA GLY A 222 -5.05 16.13 5.39
C GLY A 222 -4.66 16.85 4.11
N GLU A 223 -5.49 17.80 3.68
CA GLU A 223 -5.17 18.65 2.54
C GLU A 223 -4.31 19.84 2.96
N GLU A 224 -3.35 20.21 2.11
CA GLU A 224 -2.51 21.37 2.36
C GLU A 224 -3.34 22.66 2.43
N ARG A 225 -3.14 23.43 3.49
CA ARG A 225 -3.78 24.73 3.65
C ARG A 225 -2.95 25.83 3.02
N THR A 226 -3.46 26.42 1.96
CA THR A 226 -2.93 27.64 1.33
C THR A 226 -3.90 28.80 1.55
N LYS A 227 -3.50 30.00 1.13
CA LYS A 227 -4.41 31.16 1.14
C LYS A 227 -5.64 30.89 0.27
N GLU A 228 -5.44 30.28 -0.89
CA GLU A 228 -6.49 29.95 -1.85
C GLU A 228 -7.38 28.82 -1.34
N SER A 229 -6.81 27.67 -0.93
CA SER A 229 -7.58 26.49 -0.52
C SER A 229 -8.36 26.75 0.77
N GLY A 230 -7.76 27.50 1.71
CA GLY A 230 -8.39 27.93 2.94
C GLY A 230 -9.28 29.18 2.82
N LYS A 231 -9.30 29.82 1.65
CA LYS A 231 -10.03 31.07 1.36
C LYS A 231 -9.64 32.25 2.27
N PHE A 232 -8.37 32.31 2.67
CA PHE A 232 -7.82 33.40 3.48
C PHE A 232 -7.46 34.61 2.62
N LYS A 233 -7.76 35.80 3.12
CA LYS A 233 -7.45 37.09 2.49
C LYS A 233 -6.96 38.07 3.57
N ASN A 234 -6.31 39.16 3.18
CA ASN A 234 -5.98 40.24 4.11
C ASN A 234 -6.37 41.61 3.51
N PRO A 235 -7.68 41.87 3.28
CA PRO A 235 -8.13 43.07 2.58
C PRO A 235 -7.93 44.36 3.40
N ASP A 236 -7.81 44.24 4.71
CA ASP A 236 -7.70 45.33 5.67
C ASP A 236 -6.27 45.51 6.22
N ASN A 237 -5.28 44.83 5.63
CA ASN A 237 -3.87 44.86 6.06
C ASN A 237 -3.69 44.58 7.56
N ASP A 238 -4.49 43.66 8.10
CA ASP A 238 -4.38 43.25 9.50
C ASP A 238 -2.97 42.67 9.77
N PRO A 239 -2.24 43.16 10.80
CA PRO A 239 -0.86 42.75 11.06
C PRO A 239 -0.73 41.27 11.47
N ARG A 240 -1.82 40.62 11.86
CA ARG A 240 -1.86 39.17 12.16
C ARG A 240 -1.90 38.30 10.91
N GLY A 241 -1.98 38.92 9.73
CA GLY A 241 -1.91 38.25 8.44
C GLY A 241 -3.27 37.79 7.90
N PRO A 242 -3.27 36.92 6.88
CA PRO A 242 -4.49 36.48 6.20
C PRO A 242 -5.49 35.79 7.14
N TRP A 243 -6.76 36.18 6.99
CA TRP A 243 -7.90 35.65 7.74
C TRP A 243 -9.07 35.31 6.82
N ARG A 244 -10.01 34.53 7.33
CA ARG A 244 -11.30 34.25 6.66
C ARG A 244 -12.45 34.58 7.59
N GLU A 245 -13.61 34.88 7.00
CA GLU A 245 -14.83 35.05 7.79
C GLU A 245 -15.31 33.68 8.31
N SER A 246 -15.51 33.57 9.62
CA SER A 246 -16.11 32.39 10.25
C SER A 246 -17.28 32.77 11.15
N ASN A 247 -18.23 31.86 11.33
CA ASN A 247 -19.39 32.09 12.18
C ASN A 247 -19.00 32.01 13.65
N ILE A 248 -19.61 32.86 14.48
CA ILE A 248 -19.48 32.81 15.94
C ILE A 248 -20.78 32.35 16.62
N LYS A 249 -21.86 32.18 15.86
CA LYS A 249 -23.14 31.62 16.34
C LYS A 249 -22.99 30.12 16.56
N SER A 250 -23.49 29.62 17.69
CA SER A 250 -23.64 28.19 17.96
C SER A 250 -24.89 27.64 17.25
N THR A 251 -24.79 26.41 16.75
CA THR A 251 -25.91 25.66 16.16
C THR A 251 -26.47 24.59 17.10
N ILE A 252 -25.86 24.39 18.27
CA ILE A 252 -26.19 23.29 19.19
C ILE A 252 -26.63 23.75 20.58
N LYS A 253 -26.32 25.00 20.94
CA LYS A 253 -26.68 25.53 22.26
C LYS A 253 -28.16 25.90 22.29
N PRO A 254 -28.85 25.64 23.41
CA PRO A 254 -30.25 25.97 23.57
C PRO A 254 -30.43 27.49 23.76
N ILE A 255 -31.61 28.02 23.43
CA ILE A 255 -31.87 29.47 23.36
C ILE A 255 -31.72 30.16 24.72
N GLU A 256 -31.91 29.42 25.81
CA GLU A 256 -31.76 29.85 27.19
C GLU A 256 -30.31 30.27 27.53
N GLU A 257 -29.33 29.78 26.79
CA GLU A 257 -27.92 30.18 26.90
C GLU A 257 -27.57 31.41 26.04
N ALA A 258 -28.55 32.02 25.38
CA ALA A 258 -28.31 33.21 24.58
C ALA A 258 -27.86 34.38 25.46
N PHE A 259 -26.88 35.15 24.98
CA PHE A 259 -26.46 36.39 25.61
C PHE A 259 -26.17 37.46 24.56
N THR A 260 -26.19 38.72 25.01
CA THR A 260 -26.00 39.89 24.15
C THR A 260 -24.53 40.28 24.05
N ILE A 261 -24.08 40.58 22.84
CA ILE A 261 -22.83 41.30 22.56
C ILE A 261 -23.14 42.62 21.85
N ILE A 262 -22.31 43.63 22.09
CA ILE A 262 -22.54 45.00 21.63
C ILE A 262 -21.39 45.42 20.72
N ASP A 263 -21.71 45.97 19.56
CA ASP A 263 -20.72 46.60 18.69
C ASP A 263 -20.23 47.91 19.35
N PRO A 264 -18.94 48.01 19.73
CA PRO A 264 -18.42 49.17 20.45
C PRO A 264 -18.44 50.47 19.61
N ASN A 265 -18.51 50.36 18.28
CA ASN A 265 -18.49 51.54 17.39
C ASN A 265 -19.89 52.09 17.12
N THR A 266 -20.91 51.23 17.10
CA THR A 266 -22.28 51.62 16.72
C THR A 266 -23.28 51.52 17.88
N GLY A 267 -22.93 50.83 18.97
CA GLY A 267 -23.84 50.50 20.05
C GLY A 267 -24.89 49.43 19.69
N LYS A 268 -24.83 48.86 18.48
CA LYS A 268 -25.81 47.87 18.04
C LYS A 268 -25.66 46.56 18.81
N GLU A 269 -26.79 46.05 19.30
CA GLU A 269 -26.86 44.82 20.07
C GLU A 269 -27.15 43.59 19.20
N TYR A 270 -26.50 42.48 19.55
CA TYR A 270 -26.73 41.18 18.93
C TYR A 270 -26.93 40.16 20.03
N THR A 271 -28.13 39.56 20.09
CA THR A 271 -28.47 38.50 21.04
C THR A 271 -28.58 37.17 20.31
N ASN A 272 -27.78 36.19 20.71
CA ASN A 272 -27.84 34.85 20.16
C ASN A 272 -27.16 33.83 21.08
N THR A 273 -27.26 32.56 20.71
CA THR A 273 -26.41 31.50 21.25
C THR A 273 -25.07 31.51 20.54
N TRP A 274 -23.98 31.67 21.28
CA TRP A 274 -22.64 31.81 20.70
C TRP A 274 -21.78 30.56 20.89
N ALA A 275 -20.94 30.27 19.90
CA ALA A 275 -19.99 29.16 19.94
C ALA A 275 -18.89 29.36 20.99
N PHE A 276 -18.69 30.60 21.42
CA PHE A 276 -17.69 31.04 22.38
C PHE A 276 -18.34 31.47 23.70
N SER A 277 -17.59 31.46 24.80
CA SER A 277 -18.07 32.02 26.07
C SER A 277 -18.15 33.56 26.00
N LYS A 278 -18.84 34.16 26.96
CA LYS A 278 -18.95 35.63 27.07
C LYS A 278 -17.58 36.29 27.24
N GLU A 279 -16.70 35.66 28.01
CA GLU A 279 -15.34 36.11 28.26
C GLU A 279 -14.49 36.01 26.99
N SER A 280 -14.54 34.88 26.29
CA SER A 280 -13.83 34.71 25.01
C SER A 280 -14.28 35.72 23.96
N LEU A 281 -15.59 35.96 23.81
CA LEU A 281 -16.09 36.99 22.90
C LEU A 281 -15.65 38.39 23.34
N GLY A 282 -15.66 38.69 24.65
CA GLY A 282 -15.15 39.96 25.18
C GLY A 282 -13.70 40.21 24.77
N LEU A 283 -12.85 39.18 24.88
CA LEU A 283 -11.45 39.27 24.44
C LEU A 283 -11.35 39.43 22.92
N MET A 284 -12.12 38.67 22.14
CA MET A 284 -12.14 38.78 20.68
C MET A 284 -12.61 40.16 20.20
N ILE A 285 -13.55 40.80 20.88
CA ILE A 285 -14.00 42.16 20.60
C ILE A 285 -12.87 43.15 20.90
N LYS A 286 -12.22 43.04 22.06
CA LYS A 286 -11.09 43.89 22.45
C LYS A 286 -9.90 43.75 21.49
N GLU A 287 -9.67 42.56 20.97
CA GLU A 287 -8.63 42.28 19.98
C GLU A 287 -9.06 42.58 18.54
N GLU A 288 -10.23 43.20 18.32
CA GLU A 288 -10.73 43.53 16.97
C GLU A 288 -10.80 42.32 16.02
N ARG A 289 -11.13 41.14 16.58
CA ARG A 289 -11.35 39.91 15.81
C ARG A 289 -12.79 39.76 15.34
N ILE A 290 -13.72 40.57 15.83
CA ILE A 290 -15.13 40.51 15.44
C ILE A 290 -15.38 41.43 14.24
N LEU A 291 -15.98 40.85 13.21
CA LEU A 291 -16.52 41.55 12.04
C LEU A 291 -17.99 41.83 12.30
N TRP A 292 -18.30 43.08 12.62
CA TRP A 292 -19.68 43.54 12.79
C TRP A 292 -20.37 43.66 11.42
N LYS A 293 -21.53 43.01 11.28
CA LYS A 293 -22.31 42.98 10.04
C LYS A 293 -23.74 43.43 10.34
N ASN A 294 -24.45 43.91 9.32
CA ASN A 294 -25.87 44.24 9.47
C ASN A 294 -26.73 43.04 9.92
N THR A 295 -26.33 41.83 9.54
CA THR A 295 -26.95 40.57 9.94
C THR A 295 -26.38 40.05 11.26
N LEU A 296 -25.65 38.94 11.25
CA LEU A 296 -24.96 38.40 12.42
C LEU A 296 -23.46 38.74 12.36
N PRO A 297 -22.85 39.11 13.49
CA PRO A 297 -21.41 39.29 13.58
C PRO A 297 -20.70 37.97 13.26
N LYS A 298 -19.49 38.12 12.73
CA LYS A 298 -18.58 37.02 12.38
C LYS A 298 -17.23 37.24 13.05
N GLN A 299 -16.34 36.26 12.97
CA GLN A 299 -14.95 36.42 13.39
C GLN A 299 -14.00 36.45 12.18
N LYS A 300 -12.90 37.18 12.35
CA LYS A 300 -11.66 37.00 11.59
C LYS A 300 -10.95 35.76 12.13
N GLU A 301 -11.04 34.65 11.38
CA GLU A 301 -10.31 33.42 11.71
C GLU A 301 -8.96 33.45 10.98
N PHE A 302 -7.88 33.68 11.71
CA PHE A 302 -6.54 33.89 11.13
C PHE A 302 -5.88 32.57 10.73
N MET A 303 -5.22 32.54 9.57
CA MET A 303 -4.54 31.35 9.05
C MET A 303 -3.44 30.85 10.01
N LEU A 304 -2.67 31.76 10.59
CA LEU A 304 -1.59 31.44 11.55
C LEU A 304 -2.12 30.92 12.90
N GLY A 305 -3.39 31.19 13.22
CA GLY A 305 -4.02 30.75 14.48
C GLY A 305 -4.78 29.43 14.37
N MET A 306 -4.71 28.75 13.23
CA MET A 306 -5.43 27.50 13.01
C MET A 306 -4.79 26.35 13.80
N ARG A 307 -5.62 25.56 14.48
CA ARG A 307 -5.17 24.45 15.33
C ARG A 307 -4.46 23.32 14.56
N ASN A 308 -5.00 22.93 13.41
CA ASN A 308 -4.41 21.86 12.58
C ASN A 308 -3.76 22.53 11.40
N GLU A 309 -2.52 22.19 11.01
CA GLU A 309 -1.86 22.78 9.84
C GLU A 309 -2.59 22.45 8.53
N ALA A 310 -3.09 21.21 8.42
CA ALA A 310 -3.84 20.73 7.26
C ALA A 310 -5.36 20.93 7.40
N MET A 311 -6.05 20.95 6.26
CA MET A 311 -7.51 20.92 6.18
C MET A 311 -8.03 19.48 6.22
N ALA A 312 -9.24 19.32 6.75
CA ALA A 312 -9.93 18.04 6.73
C ALA A 312 -10.29 17.63 5.30
N ILE A 313 -10.22 16.33 5.04
CA ILE A 313 -10.58 15.72 3.75
C ILE A 313 -12.08 15.40 3.76
N LYS A 314 -12.73 15.53 2.61
CA LYS A 314 -14.11 15.12 2.41
C LYS A 314 -14.15 13.71 1.83
N SER A 315 -15.19 12.95 2.12
CA SER A 315 -15.43 11.63 1.52
C SER A 315 -15.84 11.68 0.04
N ASN A 316 -15.99 12.88 -0.54
CA ASN A 316 -16.09 13.09 -1.98
C ASN A 316 -14.83 13.84 -2.45
N TRP A 317 -14.05 13.18 -3.29
CA TRP A 317 -12.77 13.69 -3.80
C TRP A 317 -12.91 14.48 -5.10
N GLY A 318 -14.08 14.49 -5.71
CA GLY A 318 -14.34 15.17 -6.98
C GLY A 318 -13.69 14.49 -8.17
N VAL A 319 -13.39 15.29 -9.21
CA VAL A 319 -13.05 14.77 -10.54
C VAL A 319 -11.55 14.52 -10.68
N PHE A 320 -11.18 13.25 -10.91
CA PHE A 320 -9.86 12.87 -11.40
C PHE A 320 -9.98 12.01 -12.67
N ASP A 321 -9.97 12.64 -13.84
CA ASP A 321 -10.19 11.95 -15.12
C ASP A 321 -8.93 11.14 -15.57
N PRO A 322 -9.04 9.81 -15.77
CA PRO A 322 -7.93 8.96 -16.22
C PRO A 322 -7.51 9.19 -17.68
N GLN A 323 -8.27 9.96 -18.47
CA GLN A 323 -7.95 10.26 -19.87
C GLN A 323 -6.57 10.89 -20.02
N SER A 324 -6.20 11.78 -19.10
CA SER A 324 -4.85 12.39 -19.05
C SER A 324 -3.74 11.34 -18.92
N THR A 325 -3.97 10.31 -18.11
CA THR A 325 -3.02 9.21 -17.89
C THR A 325 -2.96 8.28 -19.09
N THR A 326 -4.10 8.04 -19.75
CA THR A 326 -4.15 7.27 -21.00
C THR A 326 -3.33 7.94 -22.09
N VAL A 327 -3.45 9.27 -22.24
CA VAL A 327 -2.65 10.04 -23.21
C VAL A 327 -1.16 9.97 -22.86
N LEU A 328 -0.82 10.15 -21.58
CA LEU A 328 0.57 10.07 -21.13
C LEU A 328 1.18 8.69 -21.40
N LEU A 329 0.45 7.61 -21.12
CA LEU A 329 0.93 6.25 -21.35
C LEU A 329 1.20 5.98 -22.83
N LYS A 330 0.35 6.49 -23.73
CA LYS A 330 0.57 6.43 -25.19
C LYS A 330 1.77 7.27 -25.65
N GLN A 331 2.06 8.39 -24.98
CA GLN A 331 3.27 9.17 -25.27
C GLN A 331 4.53 8.45 -24.79
N LEU A 332 4.46 7.82 -23.61
CA LEU A 332 5.53 7.03 -23.04
C LEU A 332 5.82 5.80 -23.88
N ILE A 333 4.80 5.04 -24.28
CA ILE A 333 4.95 3.75 -24.96
C ILE A 333 3.99 3.70 -26.17
N PRO A 334 4.34 4.29 -27.33
CA PRO A 334 3.40 4.50 -28.44
C PRO A 334 2.72 3.25 -29.01
N LYS A 335 3.37 2.09 -28.89
CA LYS A 335 2.84 0.81 -29.40
C LYS A 335 2.03 0.03 -28.37
N VAL A 336 1.94 0.52 -27.12
CA VAL A 336 1.28 -0.21 -26.05
C VAL A 336 -0.23 -0.20 -26.19
N LYS A 337 -0.84 -1.35 -25.97
CA LYS A 337 -2.29 -1.50 -25.81
C LYS A 337 -2.57 -1.74 -24.34
N PHE A 338 -2.86 -0.67 -23.61
CA PHE A 338 -3.33 -0.74 -22.23
C PHE A 338 -4.53 0.17 -22.09
N ASP A 339 -5.67 -0.41 -21.74
CA ASP A 339 -6.92 0.31 -21.59
C ASP A 339 -7.13 0.72 -20.13
N ASN A 340 -7.70 1.91 -19.93
CA ASN A 340 -8.17 2.40 -18.63
C ASN A 340 -7.12 2.44 -17.49
N PRO A 341 -5.91 3.00 -17.69
CA PRO A 341 -5.00 3.21 -16.57
C PRO A 341 -5.63 4.16 -15.55
N LYS A 342 -5.46 3.86 -14.26
CA LYS A 342 -5.91 4.74 -13.17
C LYS A 342 -5.28 6.13 -13.28
N SER A 343 -5.99 7.14 -12.78
CA SER A 343 -5.54 8.54 -12.85
C SER A 343 -4.30 8.76 -11.99
N ILE A 344 -3.22 9.27 -12.58
CA ILE A 344 -2.03 9.69 -11.84
C ILE A 344 -2.38 10.77 -10.82
N GLY A 345 -3.27 11.70 -11.17
CA GLY A 345 -3.69 12.77 -10.25
C GLY A 345 -4.42 12.24 -9.02
N LEU A 346 -5.24 11.19 -9.19
CA LEU A 346 -5.89 10.50 -8.08
C LEU A 346 -4.86 9.86 -7.16
N MET A 347 -3.88 9.16 -7.73
CA MET A 347 -2.81 8.51 -6.95
C MET A 347 -1.91 9.52 -6.23
N GLU A 348 -1.52 10.60 -6.89
CA GLU A 348 -0.76 11.69 -6.25
C GLU A 348 -1.53 12.32 -5.09
N TYR A 349 -2.84 12.53 -5.26
CA TYR A 349 -3.70 13.07 -4.21
C TYR A 349 -3.78 12.10 -3.03
N LEU A 350 -4.18 10.83 -3.29
CA LEU A 350 -4.30 9.77 -2.28
C LEU A 350 -3.02 9.63 -1.44
N ILE A 351 -1.87 9.46 -2.10
CA ILE A 351 -0.59 9.27 -1.41
C ILE A 351 -0.25 10.51 -0.58
N LYS A 352 -0.48 11.72 -1.10
CA LYS A 352 -0.18 12.96 -0.38
C LYS A 352 -1.02 13.13 0.89
N ILE A 353 -2.31 12.78 0.84
CA ILE A 353 -3.21 12.95 1.99
C ILE A 353 -3.11 11.81 3.01
N ALA A 354 -2.64 10.64 2.59
CA ALA A 354 -2.58 9.44 3.44
C ALA A 354 -1.19 9.17 4.02
N THR A 355 -0.11 9.70 3.45
CA THR A 355 1.25 9.31 3.82
C THR A 355 2.20 10.46 4.14
N ASN A 356 3.18 10.15 4.99
CA ASN A 356 4.37 10.97 5.17
C ASN A 356 5.37 10.77 4.01
N LYS A 357 6.52 11.44 4.06
CA LYS A 357 7.52 11.42 3.00
C LYS A 357 8.38 10.15 2.93
N ASN A 358 8.27 9.23 3.89
CA ASN A 358 9.10 8.01 3.98
C ASN A 358 8.26 6.73 3.92
N ALA A 359 6.97 6.84 3.58
CA ALA A 359 6.06 5.71 3.59
C ALA A 359 6.37 4.66 2.50
N THR A 360 6.01 3.42 2.77
CA THR A 360 6.00 2.31 1.82
C THR A 360 4.59 2.07 1.29
N ILE A 361 4.44 2.11 -0.03
CA ILE A 361 3.18 1.95 -0.73
C ILE A 361 3.20 0.64 -1.50
N LEU A 362 2.26 -0.26 -1.22
CA LEU A 362 2.06 -1.50 -1.98
C LEU A 362 0.84 -1.40 -2.89
N ASP A 363 1.04 -1.83 -4.13
CA ASP A 363 -0.02 -2.06 -5.09
C ASP A 363 0.18 -3.40 -5.77
N PHE A 364 -0.63 -4.39 -5.36
CA PHE A 364 -0.60 -5.75 -5.89
C PHE A 364 -1.63 -5.99 -7.01
N PHE A 365 -2.17 -4.90 -7.57
CA PHE A 365 -2.91 -4.87 -8.84
C PHE A 365 -2.34 -3.73 -9.70
N ALA A 366 -1.01 -3.68 -9.83
CA ALA A 366 -0.31 -2.50 -10.33
C ALA A 366 -0.72 -2.08 -11.75
N GLY A 367 -1.18 -3.03 -12.58
CA GLY A 367 -1.75 -2.76 -13.88
C GLY A 367 -0.74 -2.11 -14.83
N SER A 368 -0.86 -0.79 -15.03
CA SER A 368 0.10 -0.03 -15.84
C SER A 368 1.23 0.63 -15.03
N GLY A 369 1.28 0.46 -13.71
CA GLY A 369 2.27 1.10 -12.83
C GLY A 369 1.95 2.56 -12.50
N THR A 370 0.67 2.95 -12.46
CA THR A 370 0.25 4.32 -12.11
C THR A 370 0.72 4.71 -10.70
N THR A 371 0.58 3.82 -9.72
CA THR A 371 0.98 4.04 -8.32
C THR A 371 2.47 4.35 -8.20
N GLY A 372 3.34 3.52 -8.81
CA GLY A 372 4.79 3.75 -8.79
C GLY A 372 5.18 5.08 -9.46
N HIS A 373 4.55 5.43 -10.59
CA HIS A 373 4.76 6.73 -11.22
C HIS A 373 4.40 7.89 -10.27
N ALA A 374 3.24 7.84 -9.61
CA ALA A 374 2.83 8.88 -8.67
C ALA A 374 3.80 9.03 -7.48
N VAL A 375 4.30 7.91 -6.93
CA VAL A 375 5.33 7.91 -5.88
C VAL A 375 6.60 8.63 -6.34
N LEU A 376 7.11 8.32 -7.54
CA LEU A 376 8.30 8.97 -8.10
C LEU A 376 8.11 10.48 -8.28
N LYS A 377 6.95 10.90 -8.80
CA LYS A 377 6.62 12.33 -8.95
C LYS A 377 6.58 13.05 -7.62
N LEU A 378 5.96 12.45 -6.60
CA LEU A 378 5.89 13.04 -5.27
C LEU A 378 7.28 13.15 -4.65
N ASN A 379 8.08 12.08 -4.69
CA ASN A 379 9.46 12.10 -4.18
C ASN A 379 10.32 13.18 -4.84
N LYS A 380 10.23 13.35 -6.16
CA LYS A 380 10.93 14.43 -6.88
C LYS A 380 10.42 15.81 -6.45
N LYS A 381 9.10 15.97 -6.28
CA LYS A 381 8.44 17.25 -5.96
C LYS A 381 8.70 17.72 -4.54
N ASP A 382 8.66 16.82 -3.56
CA ASP A 382 8.75 17.17 -2.14
C ASP A 382 10.02 16.68 -1.44
N ASN A 383 10.99 16.20 -2.23
CA ASN A 383 12.23 15.56 -1.79
C ASN A 383 11.99 14.38 -0.83
N GLY A 384 10.88 13.66 -1.01
CA GLY A 384 10.53 12.48 -0.23
C GLY A 384 11.37 11.24 -0.55
N ASN A 385 11.27 10.25 0.32
CA ASN A 385 11.88 8.93 0.26
C ASN A 385 10.81 7.82 0.36
N ARG A 386 9.64 8.03 -0.25
CA ARG A 386 8.58 7.01 -0.27
C ARG A 386 9.03 5.83 -1.11
N GLN A 387 8.80 4.61 -0.66
CA GLN A 387 9.08 3.40 -1.43
C GLN A 387 7.78 2.89 -2.07
N PHE A 388 7.84 2.35 -3.29
CA PHE A 388 6.74 1.57 -3.84
C PHE A 388 7.12 0.11 -3.99
N ILE A 389 6.12 -0.76 -3.84
CA ILE A 389 6.18 -2.18 -4.18
C ILE A 389 5.02 -2.43 -5.13
N LEU A 390 5.32 -2.77 -6.37
CA LEU A 390 4.32 -3.11 -7.38
C LEU A 390 4.32 -4.60 -7.61
N CYS A 391 3.14 -5.20 -7.69
CA CYS A 391 2.96 -6.54 -8.22
C CYS A 391 1.89 -6.54 -9.31
N THR A 392 2.24 -7.18 -10.43
CA THR A 392 1.29 -7.48 -11.52
C THR A 392 1.68 -8.79 -12.18
N ASN A 393 0.68 -9.52 -12.69
CA ASN A 393 0.93 -10.67 -13.55
C ASN A 393 1.63 -10.21 -14.84
N ASN A 394 2.06 -11.16 -15.67
CA ASN A 394 2.62 -10.85 -17.00
C ASN A 394 1.69 -11.29 -18.14
N GLU A 395 0.38 -11.39 -17.90
CA GLU A 395 -0.56 -11.69 -18.97
C GLU A 395 -0.51 -10.59 -20.05
N ASN A 396 -0.44 -10.98 -21.32
CA ASN A 396 -0.28 -10.04 -22.45
C ASN A 396 0.93 -9.11 -22.29
N ASN A 397 2.01 -9.56 -21.64
CA ASN A 397 3.24 -8.81 -21.38
C ASN A 397 3.03 -7.52 -20.57
N ILE A 398 1.97 -7.45 -19.76
CA ILE A 398 1.63 -6.25 -18.97
C ILE A 398 2.74 -5.83 -17.98
N CYS A 399 3.43 -6.78 -17.34
CA CYS A 399 4.53 -6.44 -16.43
C CYS A 399 5.73 -5.91 -17.21
N GLU A 400 6.18 -6.66 -18.22
CA GLU A 400 7.41 -6.41 -18.95
C GLU A 400 7.32 -5.23 -19.94
N GLU A 401 6.26 -5.17 -20.76
CA GLU A 401 6.12 -4.19 -21.84
C GLU A 401 5.34 -2.94 -21.45
N VAL A 402 4.62 -2.96 -20.33
CA VAL A 402 3.81 -1.81 -19.87
C VAL A 402 4.33 -1.26 -18.55
N THR A 403 4.28 -2.05 -17.48
CA THR A 403 4.62 -1.57 -16.13
C THR A 403 6.09 -1.23 -16.01
N TYR A 404 6.97 -2.19 -16.28
CA TYR A 404 8.42 -2.01 -16.22
C TYR A 404 8.85 -0.90 -17.18
N GLU A 405 8.42 -0.93 -18.43
CA GLU A 405 8.81 0.08 -19.43
C GLU A 405 8.31 1.49 -19.07
N ARG A 406 7.10 1.62 -18.50
CA ARG A 406 6.61 2.91 -17.99
C ARG A 406 7.51 3.41 -16.87
N ILE A 407 7.76 2.59 -15.85
CA ILE A 407 8.58 2.95 -14.69
C ILE A 407 10.00 3.31 -15.12
N LYS A 408 10.60 2.51 -16.01
CA LYS A 408 11.91 2.75 -16.58
C LYS A 408 12.02 4.10 -17.26
N ARG A 409 11.10 4.41 -18.18
CA ARG A 409 11.12 5.69 -18.91
C ARG A 409 10.97 6.89 -17.97
N VAL A 410 10.10 6.81 -16.96
CA VAL A 410 9.92 7.94 -16.04
C VAL A 410 11.08 8.09 -15.06
N MET A 411 11.73 6.98 -14.66
CA MET A 411 12.94 7.03 -13.85
C MET A 411 14.14 7.58 -14.62
N GLN A 412 14.31 7.22 -15.90
CA GLN A 412 15.47 7.62 -16.70
C GLN A 412 15.29 8.93 -17.47
N GLY A 413 14.05 9.44 -17.56
CA GLY A 413 13.70 10.51 -18.48
C GLY A 413 13.41 9.95 -19.88
N TYR A 414 12.66 10.70 -20.67
CA TYR A 414 12.23 10.26 -22.00
C TYR A 414 11.89 11.42 -22.92
N THR A 415 11.97 11.19 -24.23
CA THR A 415 11.52 12.14 -25.24
C THR A 415 10.13 11.74 -25.73
N THR A 416 9.20 12.69 -25.71
CA THR A 416 7.84 12.46 -26.23
C THR A 416 7.84 12.34 -27.76
N PRO A 417 6.77 11.80 -28.39
CA PRO A 417 6.64 11.78 -29.86
C PRO A 417 6.60 13.16 -30.54
N LYS A 418 6.60 14.25 -29.77
CA LYS A 418 6.68 15.64 -30.25
C LYS A 418 8.04 16.26 -29.96
N ASP A 419 9.08 15.44 -29.81
CA ASP A 419 10.47 15.85 -29.55
C ASP A 419 10.68 16.71 -28.31
N LYS A 420 9.74 16.65 -27.36
CA LYS A 420 9.89 17.29 -26.05
C LYS A 420 10.57 16.34 -25.07
N GLU A 421 11.71 16.75 -24.54
CA GLU A 421 12.40 16.06 -23.45
C GLU A 421 11.64 16.21 -22.12
N VAL A 422 11.55 15.10 -21.38
CA VAL A 422 10.99 15.03 -20.04
C VAL A 422 12.08 14.56 -19.10
N GLU A 423 12.33 15.36 -18.06
CA GLU A 423 13.36 15.09 -17.06
C GLU A 423 13.11 13.76 -16.32
N SER A 424 14.20 13.10 -15.96
CA SER A 424 14.23 11.97 -15.04
C SER A 424 13.58 12.30 -13.69
N LEU A 425 12.71 11.40 -13.22
CA LEU A 425 12.20 11.43 -11.84
C LEU A 425 13.19 10.81 -10.85
N GLY A 426 14.21 10.08 -11.33
CA GLY A 426 15.19 9.36 -10.53
C GLY A 426 14.61 8.14 -9.81
N GLY A 427 15.40 7.56 -8.90
CA GLY A 427 15.08 6.36 -8.14
C GLY A 427 15.69 5.09 -8.72
N ASP A 428 15.76 4.06 -7.88
CA ASP A 428 16.27 2.74 -8.24
C ASP A 428 15.11 1.72 -8.25
N LEU A 429 15.21 0.69 -9.09
CA LEU A 429 14.23 -0.39 -9.19
C LEU A 429 14.91 -1.74 -9.13
N LYS A 430 14.42 -2.61 -8.25
CA LYS A 430 14.73 -4.04 -8.22
C LYS A 430 13.57 -4.83 -8.82
N TYR A 431 13.89 -5.67 -9.81
CA TYR A 431 12.89 -6.45 -10.53
C TYR A 431 12.96 -7.93 -10.14
N PHE A 432 11.86 -8.46 -9.62
CA PHE A 432 11.68 -9.86 -9.24
C PHE A 432 10.58 -10.54 -10.03
N LYS A 433 10.62 -11.87 -10.05
CA LYS A 433 9.60 -12.74 -10.62
C LYS A 433 9.22 -13.85 -9.64
N THR A 434 7.94 -14.15 -9.55
CA THR A 434 7.44 -15.31 -8.78
C THR A 434 7.93 -16.61 -9.39
N ALA A 435 8.41 -17.51 -8.55
CA ALA A 435 8.84 -18.84 -8.95
C ALA A 435 8.53 -19.86 -7.87
N PHE A 436 8.61 -21.13 -8.22
CA PHE A 436 8.41 -22.24 -7.32
C PHE A 436 9.69 -23.07 -7.18
N VAL A 437 9.92 -23.59 -5.98
CA VAL A 437 10.89 -24.67 -5.73
C VAL A 437 10.11 -25.93 -5.40
N GLN A 438 10.24 -26.99 -6.20
CA GLN A 438 9.51 -28.24 -6.02
C GLN A 438 9.83 -28.85 -4.64
N LYS A 439 8.81 -29.22 -3.87
CA LYS A 439 8.92 -30.07 -2.67
C LYS A 439 8.99 -31.51 -3.15
N GLN A 440 10.14 -31.94 -3.66
CA GLN A 440 10.34 -33.37 -3.90
C GLN A 440 10.37 -34.11 -2.55
N THR A 441 9.92 -35.36 -2.53
CA THR A 441 10.13 -36.26 -1.40
C THR A 441 11.63 -36.39 -1.14
N THR A 442 12.02 -36.46 0.13
CA THR A 442 13.40 -36.45 0.66
C THR A 442 14.39 -37.42 -0.01
N GLU A 443 13.92 -38.40 -0.79
CA GLU A 443 14.74 -39.40 -1.46
C GLU A 443 15.41 -38.91 -2.77
N GLU A 444 15.04 -37.75 -3.33
CA GLU A 444 15.53 -37.29 -4.66
C GLU A 444 16.21 -35.91 -4.69
N ILE A 445 16.27 -35.16 -3.58
CA ILE A 445 16.86 -33.80 -3.57
C ILE A 445 18.39 -33.85 -3.65
N THR A 446 18.96 -33.23 -4.68
CA THR A 446 20.41 -33.12 -4.84
C THR A 446 21.00 -32.06 -3.89
N ASP A 447 22.29 -32.15 -3.58
CA ASP A 447 23.00 -31.11 -2.83
C ASP A 447 22.93 -29.73 -3.52
N GLU A 448 22.85 -29.72 -4.86
CA GLU A 448 22.74 -28.50 -5.65
C GLU A 448 21.37 -27.83 -5.47
N ASP A 449 20.29 -28.60 -5.38
CA ASP A 449 18.94 -28.09 -5.11
C ASP A 449 18.83 -27.48 -3.71
N LYS A 450 19.47 -28.11 -2.71
CA LYS A 450 19.55 -27.58 -1.34
C LYS A 450 20.28 -26.23 -1.31
N ILE A 451 21.41 -26.14 -2.01
CA ILE A 451 22.20 -24.91 -2.14
C ILE A 451 21.41 -23.82 -2.87
N ASN A 452 20.71 -24.16 -3.96
CA ASN A 452 19.91 -23.21 -4.72
C ASN A 452 18.74 -22.66 -3.89
N LEU A 453 17.99 -23.52 -3.20
CA LEU A 453 16.92 -23.08 -2.30
C LEU A 453 17.47 -22.15 -1.21
N THR A 454 18.66 -22.47 -0.73
CA THR A 454 19.36 -21.68 0.26
C THR A 454 19.64 -20.26 -0.22
N TYR A 455 20.08 -20.14 -1.47
CA TYR A 455 20.34 -18.84 -2.07
C TYR A 455 19.08 -18.02 -2.37
N GLU A 456 17.99 -18.66 -2.78
CA GLU A 456 16.72 -17.97 -3.01
C GLU A 456 16.08 -17.50 -1.69
N THR A 457 16.26 -18.28 -0.62
CA THR A 457 15.84 -17.88 0.73
C THR A 457 16.66 -16.70 1.25
N GLY A 458 17.97 -16.69 1.02
CA GLY A 458 18.83 -15.55 1.33
C GLY A 458 18.33 -14.26 0.64
N MET A 459 17.93 -14.35 -0.63
CA MET A 459 17.33 -13.22 -1.36
C MET A 459 16.01 -12.74 -0.73
N MET A 460 15.15 -13.65 -0.25
CA MET A 460 13.91 -13.27 0.43
C MET A 460 14.18 -12.51 1.73
N LEU A 461 15.18 -12.93 2.51
CA LEU A 461 15.61 -12.21 3.71
C LEU A 461 16.24 -10.87 3.37
N ALA A 462 17.03 -10.81 2.29
CA ALA A 462 17.56 -9.55 1.76
C ALA A 462 16.45 -8.58 1.35
N LEU A 463 15.36 -9.08 0.77
CA LEU A 463 14.18 -8.29 0.43
C LEU A 463 13.52 -7.72 1.67
N LYS A 464 13.31 -8.51 2.72
CA LYS A 464 12.77 -8.05 4.02
C LYS A 464 13.57 -6.85 4.56
N GLU A 465 14.88 -6.90 4.36
CA GLU A 465 15.83 -5.93 4.89
C GLU A 465 16.21 -4.84 3.87
N ASN A 466 15.62 -4.73 2.68
CA ASN A 466 16.04 -3.75 1.68
C ASN A 466 17.56 -3.77 1.33
N THR A 467 18.20 -4.93 1.42
CA THR A 467 19.62 -5.13 1.05
C THR A 467 19.70 -6.00 -0.19
N PHE A 468 19.87 -5.39 -1.36
CA PHE A 468 19.67 -6.09 -2.64
C PHE A 468 20.94 -6.29 -3.45
N ASP A 469 22.06 -5.71 -3.03
CA ASP A 469 23.33 -5.89 -3.71
C ASP A 469 24.09 -7.04 -3.02
N GLU A 470 24.16 -8.21 -3.67
CA GLU A 470 24.93 -9.34 -3.16
C GLU A 470 26.43 -9.05 -3.27
N ILE A 471 27.11 -8.98 -2.12
CA ILE A 471 28.54 -8.64 -2.04
C ILE A 471 29.42 -9.83 -1.74
N LYS A 472 28.87 -10.93 -1.19
CA LYS A 472 29.62 -12.15 -0.92
C LYS A 472 28.70 -13.38 -0.93
N ARG A 473 29.16 -14.46 -1.57
CA ARG A 473 28.47 -15.76 -1.59
C ARG A 473 29.46 -16.89 -1.36
N LYS A 474 29.12 -17.80 -0.45
CA LYS A 474 29.80 -19.08 -0.18
C LYS A 474 28.76 -20.18 0.05
N LYS A 475 29.22 -21.44 0.11
CA LYS A 475 28.35 -22.60 0.35
C LYS A 475 27.52 -22.48 1.63
N LEU A 476 28.07 -21.87 2.69
CA LEU A 476 27.43 -21.78 4.00
C LEU A 476 26.86 -20.39 4.33
N TYR A 477 27.05 -19.39 3.47
CA TYR A 477 26.50 -18.05 3.74
C TYR A 477 26.35 -17.17 2.49
N GLN A 478 25.44 -16.21 2.61
CA GLN A 478 25.28 -15.10 1.68
C GLN A 478 25.31 -13.77 2.43
N VAL A 479 25.86 -12.75 1.78
CA VAL A 479 25.90 -11.39 2.30
C VAL A 479 25.40 -10.42 1.25
N PHE A 480 24.39 -9.65 1.64
CA PHE A 480 23.78 -8.60 0.87
C PHE A 480 24.02 -7.25 1.55
N ALA A 481 24.07 -6.19 0.76
CA ALA A 481 24.27 -4.84 1.25
C ALA A 481 23.28 -3.85 0.63
N SER A 482 23.13 -2.75 1.35
CA SER A 482 22.67 -1.46 0.82
C SER A 482 23.76 -0.41 1.09
N ASP A 483 23.49 0.85 0.76
CA ASP A 483 24.40 1.94 1.10
C ASP A 483 24.71 1.99 2.60
N ASN A 484 23.73 1.70 3.45
CA ASN A 484 23.82 1.96 4.89
C ASN A 484 23.87 0.72 5.78
N LYS A 485 23.53 -0.47 5.28
CA LYS A 485 23.49 -1.69 6.11
C LYS A 485 23.82 -2.97 5.34
N ILE A 486 23.98 -4.05 6.09
CA ILE A 486 24.29 -5.39 5.59
C ILE A 486 23.27 -6.39 6.14
N THR A 487 22.90 -7.36 5.31
CA THR A 487 22.17 -8.55 5.72
C THR A 487 23.01 -9.76 5.38
N ALA A 488 23.38 -10.53 6.39
CA ALA A 488 24.09 -11.78 6.25
C ALA A 488 23.18 -12.93 6.64
N ILE A 489 23.26 -14.03 5.91
CA ILE A 489 22.51 -15.25 6.21
C ILE A 489 23.52 -16.39 6.26
N TYR A 490 23.54 -17.12 7.37
CA TYR A 490 24.40 -18.28 7.61
C TYR A 490 23.55 -19.54 7.68
N PHE A 491 23.82 -20.46 6.76
CA PHE A 491 22.95 -21.58 6.39
C PHE A 491 23.30 -22.91 7.08
N SER A 492 24.09 -22.86 8.15
CA SER A 492 24.61 -24.03 8.83
C SER A 492 24.39 -23.92 10.33
N GLU A 493 24.24 -25.06 10.98
CA GLU A 493 24.13 -25.18 12.43
C GLU A 493 25.50 -25.32 13.10
N GLY A 494 26.49 -25.82 12.35
CA GLY A 494 27.89 -25.82 12.80
C GLY A 494 28.52 -24.44 12.70
N ILE A 495 29.68 -24.25 13.31
CA ILE A 495 30.42 -22.96 13.30
C ILE A 495 31.42 -22.83 12.14
N ALA A 496 31.40 -23.77 11.20
CA ALA A 496 32.36 -23.81 10.09
C ALA A 496 32.22 -22.57 9.19
N GLN A 497 33.30 -21.80 9.02
CA GLN A 497 33.31 -20.51 8.29
C GLN A 497 32.52 -19.36 8.95
N LEU A 498 31.91 -19.56 10.13
CA LEU A 498 31.23 -18.48 10.85
C LEU A 498 32.22 -17.37 11.27
N GLY A 499 33.41 -17.74 11.76
CA GLY A 499 34.46 -16.76 12.07
C GLY A 499 34.96 -15.97 10.85
N GLU A 500 35.02 -16.60 9.68
CA GLU A 500 35.36 -15.91 8.42
C GLU A 500 34.28 -14.89 8.04
N LEU A 501 33.00 -15.28 8.20
CA LEU A 501 31.86 -14.39 7.96
C LEU A 501 31.91 -13.21 8.93
N LEU A 502 32.02 -13.45 10.23
CA LEU A 502 32.07 -12.39 11.25
C LEU A 502 33.23 -11.42 11.01
N GLY A 503 34.43 -11.93 10.70
CA GLY A 503 35.57 -11.08 10.35
C GLY A 503 35.33 -10.24 9.09
N PHE A 504 34.65 -10.80 8.08
CA PHE A 504 34.22 -10.03 6.91
C PHE A 504 33.22 -8.95 7.29
N LEU A 505 32.19 -9.26 8.07
CA LEU A 505 31.14 -8.30 8.47
C LEU A 505 31.71 -7.15 9.31
N GLN A 506 32.62 -7.43 10.24
CA GLN A 506 33.32 -6.39 11.01
C GLN A 506 34.16 -5.47 10.10
N SER A 507 34.82 -6.03 9.08
CA SER A 507 35.64 -5.23 8.15
C SER A 507 34.84 -4.20 7.35
N GLN A 508 33.52 -4.41 7.20
CA GLN A 508 32.66 -3.48 6.47
C GLN A 508 32.21 -2.28 7.33
N ASN A 509 32.29 -2.38 8.66
CA ASN A 509 31.90 -1.34 9.61
C ASN A 509 30.51 -0.72 9.32
N LYS A 510 29.51 -1.57 9.05
CA LYS A 510 28.12 -1.16 8.82
C LYS A 510 27.19 -1.89 9.80
N PRO A 511 26.05 -1.27 10.19
CA PRO A 511 24.95 -1.98 10.83
C PRO A 511 24.61 -3.24 10.04
N THR A 512 24.59 -4.38 10.72
CA THR A 512 24.47 -5.69 10.11
C THR A 512 23.39 -6.50 10.81
N LYS A 513 22.50 -7.11 10.03
CA LYS A 513 21.62 -8.18 10.52
C LYS A 513 22.16 -9.53 10.07
N LEU A 514 22.40 -10.42 11.03
CA LEU A 514 22.89 -11.77 10.79
C LEU A 514 21.79 -12.78 11.11
N TYR A 515 21.29 -13.44 10.08
CA TYR A 515 20.32 -14.52 10.20
C TYR A 515 21.04 -15.86 10.38
N LEU A 516 20.74 -16.57 11.47
CA LEU A 516 21.32 -17.87 11.80
C LEU A 516 20.26 -18.98 11.75
N PHE A 517 20.62 -20.12 11.17
CA PHE A 517 19.88 -21.38 11.36
C PHE A 517 20.32 -22.00 12.70
N SER A 518 19.55 -21.84 13.78
CA SER A 518 19.81 -22.51 15.07
C SER A 518 18.57 -23.27 15.59
N TRP A 519 18.77 -24.43 16.22
CA TRP A 519 17.71 -25.24 16.85
C TRP A 519 17.14 -24.61 18.12
N VAL A 520 17.94 -23.79 18.80
CA VAL A 520 17.56 -23.15 20.05
C VAL A 520 17.25 -21.69 19.73
N LYS A 521 15.97 -21.31 19.78
CA LYS A 521 15.58 -19.90 19.91
C LYS A 521 16.24 -19.38 21.18
N GLY A 522 17.37 -18.68 21.05
CA GLY A 522 18.28 -18.48 22.18
C GLY A 522 19.15 -17.25 22.00
N ASN A 523 18.90 -16.27 22.87
CA ASN A 523 19.56 -14.98 23.10
C ASN A 523 20.90 -14.77 22.39
N GLY A 524 20.97 -13.67 21.62
CA GLY A 524 22.18 -13.13 21.00
C GLY A 524 23.27 -12.65 21.99
N ASP A 525 23.26 -13.12 23.25
CA ASP A 525 24.29 -12.84 24.25
C ASP A 525 25.67 -13.34 23.80
N GLU A 526 25.75 -14.41 23.01
CA GLU A 526 27.01 -14.91 22.43
C GLU A 526 27.61 -13.98 21.36
N PHE A 527 26.83 -13.01 20.86
CA PHE A 527 27.26 -12.04 19.86
C PHE A 527 27.36 -10.62 20.42
N SER A 528 27.26 -10.44 21.75
CA SER A 528 27.31 -9.11 22.40
C SER A 528 28.62 -8.36 22.18
N GLU A 529 29.70 -9.06 21.80
CA GLU A 529 31.00 -8.47 21.48
C GLU A 529 31.03 -7.77 20.10
N TYR A 530 30.01 -7.97 19.25
CA TYR A 530 29.90 -7.36 17.93
C TYR A 530 28.88 -6.20 17.96
N GLU A 531 29.32 -5.00 18.35
CA GLU A 531 28.42 -3.83 18.51
C GLU A 531 27.59 -3.48 17.27
N ASN A 532 28.07 -3.81 16.07
CA ASN A 532 27.40 -3.51 14.80
C ASN A 532 26.58 -4.68 14.22
N ILE A 533 26.52 -5.83 14.88
CA ILE A 533 25.83 -7.03 14.41
C ILE A 533 24.65 -7.35 15.33
N ILE A 534 23.45 -7.42 14.74
CA ILE A 534 22.23 -7.90 15.40
C ILE A 534 21.90 -9.27 14.82
N VAL A 535 21.74 -10.26 15.70
CA VAL A 535 21.37 -11.62 15.29
C VAL A 535 19.85 -11.76 15.27
N GLU A 536 19.35 -12.36 14.20
CA GLU A 536 17.93 -12.61 13.99
C GLU A 536 17.67 -14.09 13.72
N ASP A 537 16.56 -14.59 14.25
CA ASP A 537 16.07 -15.93 13.92
C ASP A 537 15.54 -15.95 12.48
N ILE A 538 15.72 -17.07 11.81
CA ILE A 538 15.09 -17.27 10.50
C ILE A 538 13.60 -17.48 10.68
N PRO A 539 12.75 -16.84 9.85
CA PRO A 539 11.31 -17.00 9.95
C PRO A 539 10.89 -18.46 9.95
N GLU A 540 10.01 -18.84 10.88
CA GLU A 540 9.51 -20.20 11.07
C GLU A 540 8.99 -20.87 9.78
N PRO A 541 8.24 -20.19 8.89
CA PRO A 541 7.83 -20.79 7.63
C PRO A 541 9.00 -21.23 6.74
N ILE A 542 10.12 -20.51 6.78
CA ILE A 542 11.34 -20.85 6.05
C ILE A 542 12.02 -22.07 6.72
N LEU A 543 12.08 -22.09 8.05
CA LEU A 543 12.67 -23.21 8.81
C LEU A 543 11.91 -24.53 8.58
N GLU A 544 10.58 -24.53 8.66
CA GLU A 544 9.74 -25.72 8.42
C GLU A 544 10.03 -26.35 7.05
N ILE A 545 10.33 -25.52 6.05
CA ILE A 545 10.65 -26.00 4.71
C ILE A 545 12.01 -26.69 4.69
N TYR A 546 13.03 -26.06 5.27
CA TYR A 546 14.38 -26.63 5.31
C TYR A 546 14.40 -27.98 6.05
N GLN A 547 13.61 -28.10 7.12
CA GLN A 547 13.40 -29.34 7.86
C GLN A 547 12.74 -30.41 6.98
N ASN A 548 11.66 -30.07 6.27
CA ASN A 548 10.96 -31.01 5.39
C ASN A 548 11.84 -31.53 4.23
N LEU A 549 12.84 -30.75 3.82
CA LEU A 549 13.77 -31.09 2.73
C LEU A 549 15.09 -31.71 3.23
N GLY A 550 15.26 -31.89 4.54
CA GLY A 550 16.49 -32.41 5.15
C GLY A 550 17.73 -31.59 4.80
N ILE A 551 17.59 -30.27 4.73
CA ILE A 551 18.71 -29.33 4.57
C ILE A 551 19.37 -29.06 5.93
N ILE A 552 18.56 -29.04 6.97
CA ILE A 552 18.93 -28.94 8.38
C ILE A 552 18.34 -30.12 9.13
#